data_AF-A0A6S7L8M9-F1
#
_entry.id   AF-A0A6S7L8M9-F1
#
_cell.length_a   1.000
_cell.length_b   1.000
_cell.length_c   1.000
_cell.angle_alpha   90.00
_cell.angle_beta   90.00
_cell.angle_gamma   90.00
#
_symmetry.space_group_name_H-M   'P 1'
#
loop_
_entity.id
_entity.type
_entity.pdbx_description
1 polymer ?
#
loop_
_entity_poly.entity_id
_entity_poly.type
_entity_poly.pdbx_seq_one_letter_code
_entity_poly.pdbx_strand_id
1 'polypeptide(L)'
;MYESFVRELSEKWPEEKIDHSSKATKFNFLEHRLVTEPSSKNPFSKHLKTVEVNGKNLQFFDLASLEDERYDKLPYSIRILLESAIRNCDEFQITLNDVEKILNWEKSQHDAVEIPFRPARVILQDFTGVPAVVDFAAMRDAVKRLGGDPATINPLCPVDLVIDHSVQVDVSRK
;
A
#
# COMPACT_ATOMS: atom_id res chain seq x y z
N MET A 1 26.53 -1.61 -10.88
CA MET A 1 25.26 -0.85 -10.92
C MET A 1 24.44 -1.13 -9.67
N TYR A 2 24.04 -2.37 -9.40
CA TYR A 2 23.38 -2.78 -8.14
C TYR A 2 24.10 -2.29 -6.88
N GLU A 3 25.37 -2.66 -6.70
CA GLU A 3 26.17 -2.27 -5.53
C GLU A 3 26.32 -0.76 -5.39
N SER A 4 26.40 -0.04 -6.51
CA SER A 4 26.49 1.42 -6.53
C SER A 4 25.17 2.07 -6.09
N PHE A 5 24.05 1.53 -6.57
CA PHE A 5 22.71 1.98 -6.22
C PHE A 5 22.37 1.67 -4.76
N VAL A 6 22.62 0.44 -4.30
CA VAL A 6 22.42 0.04 -2.89
C VAL A 6 23.25 0.91 -1.94
N ARG A 7 24.49 1.25 -2.32
CA ARG A 7 25.34 2.15 -1.53
C ARG A 7 24.77 3.57 -1.47
N GLU A 8 24.29 4.11 -2.59
CA GLU A 8 23.66 5.44 -2.64
C GLU A 8 22.37 5.49 -1.79
N LEU A 9 21.57 4.42 -1.83
CA LEU A 9 20.37 4.32 -0.99
C LEU A 9 20.71 4.26 0.49
N SER A 10 21.70 3.46 0.86
CA SER A 10 22.15 3.36 2.26
C SER A 10 22.69 4.69 2.79
N GLU A 11 23.31 5.51 1.93
CA GLU A 11 23.78 6.85 2.27
C GLU A 11 22.62 7.84 2.46
N LYS A 12 21.58 7.76 1.62
CA LYS A 12 20.39 8.63 1.71
C LYS A 12 19.37 8.20 2.77
N TRP A 13 19.41 6.95 3.21
CA TRP A 13 18.47 6.35 4.16
C TRP A 13 19.19 5.51 5.24
N PRO A 14 19.99 6.15 6.12
CA PRO A 14 20.82 5.43 7.10
C PRO A 14 20.03 4.78 8.25
N GLU A 15 18.78 5.18 8.48
CA GLU A 15 17.95 4.68 9.60
C GLU A 15 17.12 3.43 9.26
N GLU A 16 17.06 3.03 7.98
CA GLU A 16 16.27 1.88 7.54
C GLU A 16 17.12 0.63 7.38
N LYS A 17 16.69 -0.47 8.03
CA LYS A 17 17.39 -1.76 7.96
C LYS A 17 17.20 -2.36 6.56
N ILE A 18 18.23 -2.24 5.74
CA ILE A 18 18.36 -2.93 4.46
C ILE A 18 18.71 -4.40 4.76
N ASP A 19 17.76 -5.32 4.59
CA ASP A 19 18.02 -6.76 4.74
C ASP A 19 18.66 -7.32 3.46
N HIS A 20 19.94 -7.69 3.56
CA HIS A 20 20.75 -8.23 2.48
C HIS A 20 20.67 -9.77 2.33
N SER A 21 19.89 -10.46 3.18
CA SER A 21 19.90 -11.92 3.25
C SER A 21 19.11 -12.64 2.15
N SER A 22 18.37 -11.90 1.32
CA SER A 22 17.58 -12.44 0.20
C SER A 22 17.85 -11.64 -1.09
N LYS A 23 17.74 -12.29 -2.26
CA LYS A 23 17.85 -11.61 -3.58
C LYS A 23 16.82 -10.47 -3.79
N ALA A 24 15.85 -10.33 -2.88
CA ALA A 24 15.03 -9.13 -2.74
C ALA A 24 15.55 -8.30 -1.55
N THR A 25 15.95 -7.07 -1.84
CA THR A 25 16.26 -6.08 -0.80
C THR A 25 14.94 -5.57 -0.24
N LYS A 26 14.64 -5.93 1.02
CA LYS A 26 13.44 -5.44 1.70
C LYS A 26 13.73 -4.07 2.29
N PHE A 27 13.01 -3.05 1.82
CA PHE A 27 12.95 -1.78 2.51
C PHE A 27 11.84 -1.85 3.56
N ASN A 28 12.22 -2.13 4.81
CA ASN A 28 11.30 -2.05 5.93
C ASN A 28 11.13 -0.58 6.34
N PHE A 29 10.29 0.16 5.61
CA PHE A 29 9.87 1.52 5.95
C PHE A 29 9.00 1.59 7.23
N LEU A 30 8.71 0.45 7.88
CA LEU A 30 7.62 0.32 8.86
C LEU A 30 8.00 -0.57 10.06
N GLU A 31 8.74 -0.02 11.03
CA GLU A 31 8.54 -0.41 12.44
C GLU A 31 7.65 0.58 13.21
N HIS A 32 7.28 1.72 12.62
CA HIS A 32 6.45 2.74 13.28
C HIS A 32 5.20 3.11 12.47
N ARG A 33 4.10 2.41 12.76
CA ARG A 33 2.65 2.74 12.55
C ARG A 33 1.90 1.64 11.82
N LEU A 34 1.51 0.60 12.56
CA LEU A 34 0.42 -0.30 12.18
C LEU A 34 -0.98 0.31 12.38
N VAL A 35 -1.10 1.58 12.77
CA VAL A 35 -2.39 2.24 12.89
C VAL A 35 -2.22 3.67 12.38
N THR A 36 -2.74 3.96 11.19
CA THR A 36 -3.10 5.33 10.84
C THR A 36 -4.09 5.81 11.89
N GLU A 37 -3.70 6.78 12.72
CA GLU A 37 -4.67 7.46 13.58
C GLU A 37 -5.79 8.02 12.69
N PRO A 38 -7.05 7.61 12.89
CA PRO A 38 -8.15 8.07 12.07
C PRO A 38 -8.46 9.53 12.45
N SER A 39 -8.05 10.46 11.59
CA SER A 39 -8.41 11.89 11.71
C SER A 39 -9.87 12.19 11.34
N SER A 40 -10.66 11.18 10.97
CA SER A 40 -12.12 11.19 10.89
C SER A 40 -12.64 9.82 11.30
N LYS A 41 -13.75 9.76 12.04
CA LYS A 41 -14.37 8.48 12.42
C LYS A 41 -14.81 7.76 11.14
N ASN A 42 -14.20 6.61 10.83
CA ASN A 42 -14.65 5.76 9.74
C ASN A 42 -16.16 5.44 9.93
N PRO A 43 -17.03 5.81 8.97
CA PRO A 43 -18.48 5.60 9.07
C PRO A 43 -18.89 4.12 9.27
N PHE A 44 -18.06 3.19 8.84
CA PHE A 44 -18.28 1.74 8.93
C PHE A 44 -17.69 1.12 10.21
N SER A 45 -17.22 1.92 11.17
CA SER A 45 -16.67 1.43 12.44
C SER A 45 -17.61 0.50 13.22
N LYS A 46 -18.93 0.59 13.00
CA LYS A 46 -19.93 -0.34 13.57
C LYS A 46 -19.77 -1.81 13.10
N HIS A 47 -19.10 -2.03 11.97
CA HIS A 47 -18.84 -3.35 11.39
C HIS A 47 -17.48 -3.92 11.80
N LEU A 48 -16.71 -3.22 12.64
CA LEU A 48 -15.42 -3.69 13.13
C LEU A 48 -15.63 -4.78 14.19
N LYS A 49 -15.10 -5.98 13.93
CA LYS A 49 -15.14 -7.12 14.85
C LYS A 49 -13.73 -7.51 15.26
N THR A 50 -13.63 -8.19 16.41
CA THR A 50 -12.38 -8.74 16.94
C THR A 50 -12.40 -10.25 16.81
N VAL A 51 -11.28 -10.82 16.38
CA VAL A 51 -11.04 -12.26 16.32
C VAL A 51 -9.73 -12.57 17.06
N GLU A 52 -9.76 -13.59 17.92
CA GLU A 52 -8.57 -14.08 18.57
C GLU A 52 -7.89 -15.14 17.69
N VAL A 53 -6.64 -14.90 17.30
CA VAL A 53 -5.83 -15.82 16.50
C VAL A 53 -4.49 -16.00 17.19
N ASN A 54 -4.16 -17.23 17.61
CA ASN A 54 -2.90 -17.57 18.28
C ASN A 54 -2.60 -16.68 19.51
N GLY A 55 -3.61 -16.41 20.33
CA GLY A 55 -3.49 -15.56 21.53
C GLY A 55 -3.32 -14.06 21.24
N LYS A 56 -3.51 -13.63 19.99
CA LYS A 56 -3.53 -12.22 19.59
C LYS A 56 -4.92 -11.80 19.18
N ASN A 57 -5.40 -10.70 19.75
CA ASN A 57 -6.63 -10.06 19.32
C ASN A 57 -6.35 -9.25 18.04
N LEU A 58 -6.96 -9.67 16.94
CA LEU A 58 -6.93 -8.99 15.65
C LEU A 58 -8.28 -8.37 15.37
N GLN A 59 -8.29 -7.23 14.69
CA GLN A 59 -9.52 -6.57 14.27
C GLN A 59 -9.70 -6.72 12.76
N PHE A 60 -10.94 -6.86 12.31
CA PHE A 60 -11.30 -6.92 10.90
C PHE A 60 -12.68 -6.29 10.68
N PHE A 61 -12.91 -5.76 9.49
CA PHE A 61 -14.24 -5.31 9.08
C PHE A 61 -15.05 -6.50 8.60
N ASP A 62 -16.17 -6.79 9.26
CA ASP A 62 -17.06 -7.87 8.86
C ASP A 62 -18.04 -7.39 7.78
N LEU A 63 -17.71 -7.66 6.52
CA LEU A 63 -18.55 -7.28 5.38
C LEU A 63 -19.91 -8.00 5.39
N ALA A 64 -20.02 -9.18 6.00
CA ALA A 64 -21.31 -9.87 6.12
C ALA A 64 -22.27 -9.11 7.05
N SER A 65 -21.74 -8.31 7.98
CA SER A 65 -22.55 -7.48 8.88
C SER A 65 -23.14 -6.23 8.20
N LEU A 66 -22.88 -6.00 6.91
CA LEU A 66 -23.55 -4.96 6.12
C LEU A 66 -25.04 -5.25 5.90
N GLU A 67 -25.47 -6.52 6.04
CA GLU A 67 -26.86 -6.96 5.85
C GLU A 67 -27.46 -6.52 4.49
N ASP A 68 -26.63 -6.55 3.44
CA ASP A 68 -27.01 -6.15 2.09
C ASP A 68 -26.96 -7.34 1.13
N GLU A 69 -28.11 -7.70 0.55
CA GLU A 69 -28.23 -8.82 -0.40
C GLU A 69 -27.34 -8.67 -1.65
N ARG A 70 -26.92 -7.43 -1.99
CA ARG A 70 -26.03 -7.17 -3.12
C ARG A 70 -24.63 -7.74 -2.86
N TYR A 71 -24.18 -7.75 -1.60
CA TYR A 71 -22.87 -8.27 -1.22
C TYR A 71 -22.69 -9.73 -1.65
N ASP A 72 -23.71 -10.56 -1.44
CA ASP A 72 -23.65 -11.99 -1.77
C ASP A 72 -23.54 -12.25 -3.28
N LYS A 73 -24.02 -11.30 -4.11
CA LYS A 73 -23.94 -11.34 -5.57
C LYS A 73 -22.62 -10.80 -6.12
N LEU A 74 -21.80 -10.13 -5.30
CA LEU A 74 -20.54 -9.55 -5.76
C LEU A 74 -19.51 -10.64 -6.12
N PRO A 75 -18.83 -10.52 -7.28
CA PRO A 75 -17.65 -11.32 -7.58
C PRO A 75 -16.59 -11.16 -6.51
N TYR A 76 -15.82 -12.23 -6.24
CA TYR A 76 -14.85 -12.23 -5.15
C TYR A 76 -13.79 -11.12 -5.28
N SER A 77 -13.36 -10.80 -6.51
CA SER A 77 -12.45 -9.68 -6.78
C SER A 77 -13.02 -8.32 -6.34
N ILE A 78 -14.33 -8.11 -6.50
CA ILE A 78 -15.01 -6.87 -6.10
C ILE A 78 -15.18 -6.81 -4.58
N ARG A 79 -15.33 -7.95 -3.91
CA ARG A 79 -15.35 -8.01 -2.43
C ARG A 79 -14.05 -7.50 -1.81
N ILE A 80 -12.91 -7.72 -2.48
CA ILE A 80 -11.60 -7.19 -2.05
C ILE A 80 -11.58 -5.65 -2.18
N LEU A 81 -12.09 -5.11 -3.28
CA LEU A 81 -12.21 -3.66 -3.47
C LEU A 81 -13.14 -3.04 -2.42
N LEU A 82 -14.27 -3.70 -2.15
CA LEU A 82 -15.23 -3.27 -1.14
C LEU A 82 -14.61 -3.25 0.26
N GLU A 83 -13.88 -4.29 0.66
CA GLU A 83 -13.16 -4.32 1.94
C GLU A 83 -12.17 -3.16 2.04
N SER A 84 -11.38 -2.95 0.99
CA SER A 84 -10.40 -1.88 0.94
C SER A 84 -11.06 -0.51 1.07
N ALA A 85 -12.19 -0.28 0.40
CA ALA A 85 -12.92 0.98 0.47
C ALA A 85 -13.52 1.19 1.88
N ILE A 86 -14.18 0.18 2.45
CA ILE A 86 -14.76 0.25 3.79
C ILE A 86 -13.69 0.54 4.85
N ARG A 87 -12.57 -0.19 4.82
CA ARG A 87 -11.50 -0.03 5.81
C ARG A 87 -10.84 1.35 5.77
N ASN A 88 -10.74 1.94 4.58
CA ASN A 88 -10.06 3.22 4.37
C ASN A 88 -11.03 4.39 4.14
N CYS A 89 -12.33 4.22 4.42
CA CYS A 89 -13.32 5.28 4.29
C CYS A 89 -13.07 6.37 5.34
N ASP A 90 -12.66 7.53 4.86
CA ASP A 90 -12.27 8.71 5.64
C ASP A 90 -13.14 9.93 5.33
N GLU A 91 -14.13 9.79 4.43
CA GLU A 91 -14.98 10.86 3.88
C GLU A 91 -14.20 11.97 3.17
N PHE A 92 -12.96 11.68 2.74
CA PHE A 92 -12.12 12.62 2.00
C PHE A 92 -11.52 11.98 0.75
N GLN A 93 -10.66 10.97 0.91
CA GLN A 93 -10.10 10.20 -0.21
C GLN A 93 -11.07 9.09 -0.66
N ILE A 94 -11.77 8.48 0.30
CA ILE A 94 -12.74 7.42 0.04
C ILE A 94 -14.04 7.78 0.76
N THR A 95 -15.09 8.00 -0.02
CA THR A 95 -16.39 8.43 0.48
C THR A 95 -17.37 7.27 0.63
N LEU A 96 -18.42 7.46 1.43
CA LEU A 96 -19.58 6.57 1.52
C LEU A 96 -20.19 6.27 0.14
N ASN A 97 -20.21 7.28 -0.74
CA ASN A 97 -20.72 7.15 -2.10
C ASN A 97 -19.86 6.19 -2.95
N ASP A 98 -18.55 6.15 -2.70
CA ASP A 98 -17.65 5.21 -3.38
C ASP A 98 -17.88 3.77 -2.92
N VAL A 99 -18.15 3.56 -1.63
CA VAL A 99 -18.54 2.25 -1.12
C VAL A 99 -19.88 1.79 -1.72
N GLU A 100 -20.85 2.69 -1.83
CA GLU A 100 -22.16 2.40 -2.43
C GLU A 100 -22.03 2.07 -3.94
N LYS A 101 -21.17 2.77 -4.68
CA LYS A 101 -20.89 2.46 -6.10
C LYS A 101 -20.30 1.05 -6.26
N ILE A 102 -19.43 0.63 -5.35
CA ILE A 102 -18.83 -0.72 -5.35
C ILE A 102 -19.90 -1.77 -4.99
N LEU A 103 -20.73 -1.51 -3.98
CA LEU A 103 -21.86 -2.39 -3.63
C LEU A 103 -22.85 -2.57 -4.79
N ASN A 104 -23.09 -1.49 -5.54
CA ASN A 104 -23.95 -1.49 -6.73
C ASN A 104 -23.21 -1.91 -8.03
N TRP A 105 -22.17 -2.75 -7.92
CA TRP A 105 -21.33 -3.20 -9.04
C TRP A 105 -22.10 -3.68 -10.26
N GLU A 106 -23.22 -4.40 -10.05
CA GLU A 106 -24.04 -4.95 -11.14
C GLU A 106 -24.46 -3.88 -12.17
N LYS A 107 -24.77 -2.67 -11.68
CA LYS A 107 -25.14 -1.52 -12.51
C LYS A 107 -23.90 -0.69 -12.87
N SER A 108 -23.10 -0.31 -11.87
CA SER A 108 -22.01 0.65 -12.02
C SER A 108 -20.90 0.19 -12.97
N GLN A 109 -20.72 -1.12 -13.16
CA GLN A 109 -19.76 -1.67 -14.13
C GLN A 109 -20.03 -1.25 -15.59
N HIS A 110 -21.26 -0.85 -15.92
CA HIS A 110 -21.63 -0.39 -17.26
C HIS A 110 -21.52 1.13 -17.42
N ASP A 111 -21.47 1.87 -16.31
CA ASP A 111 -21.58 3.33 -16.28
C ASP A 111 -20.22 4.05 -16.22
N ALA A 112 -19.12 3.35 -16.53
CA ALA A 112 -17.75 3.87 -16.49
C ALA A 112 -17.42 4.62 -15.18
N VAL A 113 -17.87 4.08 -14.05
CA VAL A 113 -17.71 4.70 -12.74
C VAL A 113 -16.28 4.50 -12.23
N GLU A 114 -15.62 5.58 -11.83
CA GLU A 114 -14.32 5.52 -11.15
C GLU A 114 -14.48 5.06 -9.70
N ILE A 115 -13.58 4.15 -9.28
CA ILE A 115 -13.59 3.54 -7.95
C ILE A 115 -12.21 3.76 -7.30
N PRO A 116 -12.14 4.37 -6.11
CA PRO A 116 -10.87 4.51 -5.40
C PRO A 116 -10.40 3.15 -4.89
N PHE A 117 -9.10 2.88 -5.03
CA PHE A 117 -8.48 1.66 -4.53
C PHE A 117 -7.18 1.98 -3.80
N ARG A 118 -7.07 1.52 -2.55
CA ARG A 118 -5.89 1.72 -1.70
C ARG A 118 -5.23 0.36 -1.41
N PRO A 119 -4.23 -0.05 -2.21
CA PRO A 119 -3.60 -1.36 -2.04
C PRO A 119 -2.90 -1.47 -0.69
N ALA A 120 -2.79 -2.70 -0.19
CA ALA A 120 -2.13 -2.98 1.09
C ALA A 120 -0.61 -2.86 1.03
N ARG A 121 0.01 -3.06 -0.15
CA ARG A 121 1.44 -2.92 -0.41
C ARG A 121 1.71 -2.68 -1.89
N VAL A 122 2.91 -2.20 -2.21
CA VAL A 122 3.41 -2.03 -3.58
C VAL A 122 4.62 -2.92 -3.79
N ILE A 123 4.72 -3.53 -4.97
CA ILE A 123 5.94 -4.23 -5.40
C ILE A 123 6.50 -3.47 -6.60
N LEU A 124 7.77 -3.12 -6.54
CA LEU A 124 8.50 -2.48 -7.62
C LEU A 124 9.56 -3.44 -8.15
N GLN A 125 9.77 -3.43 -9.46
CA GLN A 125 10.93 -4.06 -10.08
C GLN A 125 12.03 -3.00 -10.27
N ASP A 126 13.27 -3.41 -10.52
CA ASP A 126 14.44 -2.53 -10.57
C ASP A 126 14.34 -1.33 -11.53
N PHE A 127 13.92 -1.52 -12.78
CA PHE A 127 13.76 -0.44 -13.76
C PHE A 127 12.71 0.61 -13.39
N THR A 128 11.64 0.25 -12.68
CA THR A 128 10.63 1.24 -12.22
C THR A 128 10.86 1.70 -10.78
N GLY A 129 11.52 0.88 -9.97
CA GLY A 129 11.84 1.15 -8.59
C GLY A 129 12.96 2.17 -8.43
N VAL A 130 14.00 2.10 -9.26
CA VAL A 130 15.08 3.09 -9.23
C VAL A 130 14.56 4.52 -9.48
N PRO A 131 13.82 4.81 -10.57
CA PRO A 131 13.20 6.13 -10.76
C PRO A 131 12.28 6.54 -9.61
N ALA A 132 11.46 5.63 -9.08
CA ALA A 132 10.55 5.94 -7.98
C ALA A 132 11.32 6.39 -6.71
N VAL A 133 12.43 5.72 -6.38
CA VAL A 133 13.25 6.14 -5.23
C VAL A 133 13.97 7.47 -5.48
N VAL A 134 14.38 7.73 -6.73
CA VAL A 134 14.93 9.04 -7.12
C VAL A 134 13.88 10.14 -6.94
N ASP A 135 12.61 9.89 -7.29
CA ASP A 135 11.52 10.84 -7.05
C ASP A 135 11.32 11.12 -5.56
N PHE A 136 11.35 10.09 -4.70
CA PHE A 136 11.30 10.28 -3.24
C PHE A 136 12.47 11.14 -2.73
N ALA A 137 13.69 10.91 -3.24
CA ALA A 137 14.84 11.74 -2.88
C ALA A 137 14.67 13.20 -3.35
N ALA A 138 14.15 13.42 -4.57
CA ALA A 138 13.89 14.76 -5.10
C ALA A 138 12.81 15.50 -4.31
N MET A 139 11.75 14.80 -3.89
CA MET A 139 10.69 15.35 -3.04
C MET A 139 11.24 15.74 -1.66
N ARG A 140 12.10 14.91 -1.05
CA ARG A 140 12.78 15.23 0.21
C ARG A 140 13.63 16.50 0.11
N ASP A 141 14.42 16.62 -0.94
CA ASP A 141 15.22 17.82 -1.19
C ASP A 141 14.33 19.06 -1.41
N ALA A 142 13.19 18.91 -2.09
CA ALA A 142 12.23 19.98 -2.30
C ALA A 142 11.60 20.45 -0.98
N VAL A 143 11.16 19.53 -0.12
CA VAL A 143 10.61 19.84 1.21
C VAL A 143 11.64 20.56 2.08
N LYS A 144 12.90 20.08 2.06
CA LYS A 144 14.00 20.73 2.77
C LYS A 144 14.21 22.18 2.33
N ARG A 145 14.22 22.44 1.01
CA ARG A 145 14.36 23.80 0.45
C ARG A 145 13.22 24.72 0.87
N LEU A 146 12.02 24.18 1.07
CA LEU A 146 10.85 24.92 1.53
C LEU A 146 10.80 25.07 3.07
N GLY A 147 11.82 24.58 3.79
CA GLY A 147 11.89 24.66 5.26
C GLY A 147 11.02 23.64 6.00
N GLY A 148 10.48 22.64 5.30
CA GLY A 148 9.77 21.53 5.91
C GLY A 148 10.70 20.40 6.34
N ASP A 149 10.15 19.42 7.07
CA ASP A 149 10.87 18.22 7.50
C ASP A 149 10.89 17.15 6.38
N PRO A 150 12.06 16.80 5.80
CA PRO A 150 12.16 15.79 4.75
C PRO A 150 11.76 14.39 5.22
N ALA A 151 11.85 14.09 6.52
CA ALA A 151 11.46 12.80 7.07
C ALA A 151 9.95 12.54 6.96
N THR A 152 9.14 13.56 6.63
CA THR A 152 7.71 13.39 6.33
C THR A 152 7.44 12.70 5.00
N ILE A 153 8.42 12.69 4.09
CA ILE A 153 8.30 12.09 2.76
C ILE A 153 8.75 10.62 2.83
N ASN A 154 7.78 9.74 3.09
CA ASN A 154 7.92 8.28 3.12
C ASN A 154 6.73 7.60 2.43
N PRO A 155 6.90 6.36 1.92
CA PRO A 155 5.79 5.55 1.43
C PRO A 155 4.72 5.32 2.52
N LEU A 156 3.44 5.46 2.15
CA LEU A 156 2.31 5.26 3.06
C LEU A 156 1.92 3.79 3.30
N CYS A 157 2.45 2.89 2.48
CA CYS A 157 2.24 1.44 2.60
C CYS A 157 3.58 0.72 2.37
N PRO A 158 3.72 -0.54 2.81
CA PRO A 158 4.91 -1.33 2.56
C PRO A 158 5.25 -1.39 1.07
N VAL A 159 6.54 -1.24 0.75
CA VAL A 159 7.06 -1.33 -0.61
C VAL A 159 8.17 -2.37 -0.66
N ASP A 160 8.02 -3.39 -1.51
CA ASP A 160 9.05 -4.38 -1.78
C ASP A 160 9.74 -4.05 -3.11
N LEU A 161 11.06 -3.84 -3.11
CA LEU A 161 11.85 -3.67 -4.33
C LEU A 161 12.50 -5.01 -4.70
N VAL A 162 12.06 -5.57 -5.83
CA VAL A 162 12.60 -6.81 -6.40
C VAL A 162 13.59 -6.47 -7.49
N ILE A 163 14.79 -7.05 -7.40
CA ILE A 163 15.87 -6.83 -8.35
C ILE A 163 16.11 -8.15 -9.08
N ASP A 164 15.52 -8.25 -10.27
CA ASP A 164 15.46 -9.47 -11.06
C ASP A 164 15.92 -9.29 -12.51
N HIS A 165 15.86 -8.07 -13.06
CA HIS A 165 16.27 -7.80 -14.45
C HIS A 165 17.74 -7.36 -14.61
N SER A 166 18.44 -7.16 -13.50
CA SER A 166 19.84 -6.70 -13.51
C SER A 166 20.89 -7.78 -13.80
N VAL A 167 20.51 -9.06 -13.95
CA VAL A 167 21.44 -10.16 -14.26
C VAL A 167 21.41 -10.45 -15.76
N GLN A 168 22.47 -10.06 -16.46
CA GLN A 168 22.72 -10.47 -17.85
C GLN A 168 23.62 -11.70 -17.86
N VAL A 169 23.32 -12.67 -18.74
CA VAL A 169 24.18 -13.84 -18.93
C VAL A 169 25.25 -13.49 -19.94
N ASP A 170 26.34 -12.89 -19.46
CA ASP A 170 27.50 -12.54 -20.31
C ASP A 170 28.27 -13.77 -20.77
N VAL A 171 28.20 -14.87 -20.00
CA VAL A 171 28.88 -16.14 -20.29
C VAL A 171 27.92 -17.29 -20.05
N SER A 172 27.71 -18.13 -21.07
CA SER A 172 27.12 -19.46 -20.89
C SER A 172 28.10 -20.50 -21.42
N ARG A 173 28.41 -21.52 -20.61
CA ARG A 173 29.12 -22.71 -21.10
C ARG A 173 28.11 -23.60 -21.81
N LYS A 174 28.40 -23.93 -23.07
CA LYS A 174 27.74 -25.03 -23.78
C LYS A 174 28.25 -26.37 -23.26
#